data_AF-D7DMT0-F1
#
_entry.id   AF-D7DMT0-F1
#
_cell.length_a   1.000
_cell.length_b   1.000
_cell.length_c   1.000
_cell.angle_alpha   90.00
_cell.angle_beta   90.00
_cell.angle_gamma   90.00
#
_symmetry.space_group_name_H-M   'P 1'
#
loop_
_entity.id
_entity.type
_entity.pdbx_description
1 polymer ?
#
loop_
_entity_poly.entity_id
_entity_poly.type
_entity_poly.pdbx_seq_one_letter_code
_entity_poly.pdbx_strand_id
1 'polypeptide(L)'
;MLNELIQSKEFVAAVIGGVIAGFFSILATKMAFKHQQGQSENNEKIIISSLLQAIHDELETVYERYQVTMGARLESIRENEPLNFYYPLVSDFFSVYNGNTFLIGRINDNDLRKQIIKTYTLSKGMVDSFRLNNDLVHKFEYANKLYEETKQEVHKQHAIAHYNSLISYAATLKQGHGALKSEIFALLRTLRKNGVLSELAK
;
A
#
# COMPACT_ATOMS: atom_id res chain seq x y z
N MET A 1 61.15 12.63 52.00
CA MET A 1 61.20 13.73 51.03
C MET A 1 61.31 13.27 49.57
N LEU A 2 62.18 12.33 49.20
CA LEU A 2 62.26 11.87 47.79
C LEU A 2 61.00 11.14 47.29
N ASN A 3 60.40 10.26 48.12
CA ASN A 3 59.18 9.50 47.75
C ASN A 3 57.93 10.37 47.59
N GLU A 4 57.69 11.38 48.44
CA GLU A 4 56.54 12.29 48.31
C GLU A 4 56.61 13.17 47.04
N LEU A 5 57.83 13.49 46.59
CA LEU A 5 58.08 14.28 45.38
C LEU A 5 57.91 13.44 44.10
N ILE A 6 58.13 12.14 44.18
CA ILE A 6 57.82 11.18 43.11
C ILE A 6 56.31 10.92 43.05
N GLN A 7 55.68 10.71 44.21
CA GLN A 7 54.24 10.44 44.32
C GLN A 7 53.38 11.62 43.84
N SER A 8 53.82 12.87 44.07
CA SER A 8 53.15 14.07 43.54
C SER A 8 53.29 14.22 42.02
N LYS A 9 54.43 13.83 41.44
CA LYS A 9 54.63 13.83 39.97
C LYS A 9 53.79 12.75 39.29
N GLU A 10 53.70 11.56 39.87
CA GLU A 10 52.83 10.47 39.40
C GLU A 10 51.36 10.86 39.50
N PHE A 11 50.95 11.52 40.59
CA PHE A 11 49.60 12.05 40.75
C PHE A 11 49.26 13.12 39.72
N VAL A 12 50.16 14.10 39.49
CA VAL A 12 49.96 15.15 38.47
C VAL A 12 49.91 14.54 37.06
N ALA A 13 50.76 13.55 36.77
CA ALA A 13 50.74 12.84 35.49
C ALA A 13 49.43 12.04 35.29
N ALA A 14 48.91 11.39 36.33
CA ALA A 14 47.64 10.68 36.28
C ALA A 14 46.45 11.63 36.09
N VAL A 15 46.45 12.79 36.74
CA VAL A 15 45.41 13.82 36.57
C VAL A 15 45.43 14.41 35.15
N ILE A 16 46.61 14.78 34.65
CA ILE A 16 46.77 15.30 33.28
C ILE A 16 46.38 14.24 32.24
N GLY A 17 46.83 12.99 32.43
CA GLY A 17 46.47 11.87 31.57
C GLY A 17 44.96 11.58 31.57
N GLY A 18 44.31 11.64 32.74
CA GLY A 18 42.86 11.47 32.87
C GLY A 18 42.05 12.57 32.19
N VAL A 19 42.49 13.83 32.28
CA VAL A 19 41.84 14.97 31.60
C VAL A 19 41.96 14.87 30.08
N ILE A 20 43.15 14.53 29.57
CA ILE A 20 43.38 14.34 28.13
C ILE A 20 42.58 13.15 27.61
N ALA A 21 42.61 12.01 28.30
CA ALA A 21 41.84 10.82 27.93
C ALA A 21 40.33 11.08 27.96
N GLY A 22 39.83 11.80 28.98
CA GLY A 22 38.43 12.20 29.06
C GLY A 22 37.99 13.11 27.91
N PHE A 23 38.83 14.08 27.53
CA PHE A 23 38.56 14.99 26.42
C PHE A 23 38.48 14.25 25.07
N PHE A 24 39.43 13.37 24.78
CA PHE A 24 39.42 12.55 23.57
C PHE A 24 38.26 11.55 23.54
N SER A 25 37.89 10.99 24.70
CA SER A 25 36.72 10.10 24.81
C SER A 25 35.41 10.83 24.45
N ILE A 26 35.19 12.04 24.97
CA ILE A 26 34.01 12.85 24.64
C ILE A 26 33.97 13.22 23.15
N LEU A 27 35.11 13.56 22.55
CA LEU A 27 35.21 13.83 21.11
C LEU A 27 34.89 12.59 20.27
N ALA A 28 35.45 11.43 20.63
CA ALA A 28 35.19 10.17 19.96
C ALA A 28 33.72 9.76 20.06
N THR A 29 33.08 9.90 21.23
CA THR A 29 31.64 9.63 21.41
C THR A 29 30.78 10.59 20.59
N LYS A 30 31.09 11.90 20.55
CA LYS A 30 30.35 12.86 19.73
C LYS A 30 30.47 12.56 18.23
N MET A 31 31.66 12.17 17.78
CA MET A 31 31.90 11.79 16.39
C MET A 31 31.18 10.49 16.02
N ALA A 32 31.25 9.48 16.90
CA ALA A 32 30.54 8.21 16.74
C ALA A 32 29.02 8.41 16.71
N PHE A 33 28.47 9.26 17.60
CA PHE A 33 27.04 9.60 17.61
C PHE A 33 26.60 10.29 16.32
N LYS A 34 27.38 11.27 15.83
CA LYS A 34 27.09 11.95 14.55
C LYS A 34 27.16 11.00 13.36
N HIS A 35 28.14 10.08 13.36
CA HIS A 35 28.27 9.08 12.32
C HIS A 35 27.13 8.05 12.37
N GLN A 36 26.75 7.60 13.56
CA GLN A 36 25.61 6.71 13.80
C GLN A 36 24.29 7.36 13.40
N GLN A 37 24.11 8.66 13.66
CA GLN A 37 22.94 9.43 13.22
C GLN A 37 22.87 9.49 11.69
N GLY A 38 23.98 9.82 11.02
CA GLY A 38 24.05 9.84 9.56
C GLY A 38 23.82 8.45 8.93
N GLN A 39 24.37 7.39 9.52
CA GLN A 39 24.09 6.01 9.09
C GLN A 39 22.59 5.65 9.28
N SER A 40 21.98 6.04 10.40
CA SER A 40 20.56 5.78 10.66
C SER A 40 19.66 6.49 9.66
N GLU A 41 19.95 7.75 9.32
CA GLU A 41 19.20 8.52 8.32
C GLU A 41 19.34 7.89 6.93
N ASN A 42 20.54 7.43 6.56
CA ASN A 42 20.76 6.76 5.29
C ASN A 42 20.02 5.41 5.22
N ASN A 43 20.05 4.64 6.30
CA ASN A 43 19.32 3.39 6.39
C ASN A 43 17.80 3.60 6.29
N GLU A 44 17.27 4.65 6.94
CA GLU A 44 15.87 5.02 6.81
C GLU A 44 15.49 5.39 5.37
N LYS A 45 16.33 6.17 4.67
CA LYS A 45 16.11 6.47 3.24
C LYS A 45 16.03 5.21 2.39
N ILE A 46 16.95 4.25 2.60
CA ILE A 46 16.97 2.97 1.89
C ILE A 46 15.71 2.15 2.17
N ILE A 47 15.26 2.11 3.44
CA ILE A 47 14.03 1.40 3.82
C ILE A 47 12.82 2.01 3.12
N ILE A 48 12.68 3.34 3.15
CA ILE A 48 11.56 4.02 2.50
C ILE A 48 11.61 3.87 0.98
N SER A 49 12.78 3.99 0.34
CA SER A 49 12.88 3.79 -1.11
C SER A 49 12.53 2.37 -1.53
N SER A 50 12.98 1.37 -0.75
CA SER A 50 12.65 -0.04 -0.99
C SER A 50 11.15 -0.32 -0.82
N LEU A 51 10.51 0.30 0.17
CA LEU A 51 9.06 0.22 0.35
C LEU A 51 8.32 0.82 -0.84
N LEU A 52 8.70 2.03 -1.28
CA LEU A 52 8.04 2.70 -2.40
C LEU A 52 8.17 1.90 -3.70
N GLN A 53 9.33 1.26 -3.91
CA GLN A 53 9.54 0.32 -5.02
C GLN A 53 8.61 -0.89 -4.91
N ALA A 54 8.54 -1.54 -3.74
CA ALA A 54 7.66 -2.68 -3.54
C ALA A 54 6.17 -2.32 -3.71
N ILE A 55 5.74 -1.14 -3.27
CA ILE A 55 4.37 -0.63 -3.48
C ILE A 55 4.08 -0.42 -4.96
N HIS A 56 5.03 0.16 -5.71
CA HIS A 56 4.90 0.32 -7.15
C HIS A 56 4.68 -1.03 -7.84
N ASP A 57 5.55 -2.00 -7.56
CA ASP A 57 5.52 -3.30 -8.23
C ASP A 57 4.27 -4.11 -7.86
N GLU A 58 3.82 -4.04 -6.61
CA GLU A 58 2.55 -4.62 -6.19
C GLU A 58 1.37 -3.97 -6.93
N LEU A 59 1.27 -2.63 -6.93
CA LEU A 59 0.16 -1.93 -7.57
C LEU A 59 0.10 -2.20 -9.06
N GLU A 60 1.22 -2.14 -9.77
CA GLU A 60 1.30 -2.42 -11.20
C GLU A 60 0.86 -3.85 -11.51
N THR A 61 1.46 -4.84 -10.82
CA THR A 61 1.14 -6.26 -11.03
C THR A 61 -0.34 -6.58 -10.74
N VAL A 62 -0.86 -6.06 -9.62
CA VAL A 62 -2.26 -6.30 -9.23
C VAL A 62 -3.22 -5.62 -10.20
N TYR A 63 -2.91 -4.39 -10.61
CA TYR A 63 -3.74 -3.65 -11.56
C TYR A 63 -3.76 -4.32 -12.93
N GLU A 64 -2.61 -4.75 -13.46
CA GLU A 64 -2.53 -5.45 -14.75
C GLU A 64 -3.37 -6.72 -14.74
N ARG A 65 -3.23 -7.54 -13.69
CA ARG A 65 -4.03 -8.76 -13.54
C ARG A 65 -5.52 -8.43 -13.46
N TYR A 66 -5.90 -7.44 -12.66
CA TYR A 66 -7.28 -6.98 -12.56
C TYR A 66 -7.83 -6.47 -13.89
N GLN A 67 -7.06 -5.69 -14.64
CA GLN A 67 -7.47 -5.12 -15.92
C GLN A 67 -7.77 -6.22 -16.93
N VAL A 68 -6.92 -7.25 -16.99
CA VAL A 68 -7.10 -8.41 -17.87
C VAL A 68 -8.31 -9.25 -17.48
N THR A 69 -8.53 -9.50 -16.18
CA THR A 69 -9.60 -10.42 -15.74
C THR A 69 -10.98 -9.76 -15.66
N MET A 70 -11.05 -8.48 -15.28
CA MET A 70 -12.31 -7.81 -14.96
C MET A 70 -12.39 -6.36 -15.46
N GLY A 71 -11.30 -5.60 -15.45
CA GLY A 71 -11.32 -4.19 -15.89
C GLY A 71 -11.84 -4.04 -17.32
N ALA A 72 -11.30 -4.82 -18.27
CA ALA A 72 -11.76 -4.82 -19.66
C ALA A 72 -13.24 -5.21 -19.79
N ARG A 73 -13.73 -6.12 -18.93
CA ARG A 73 -15.13 -6.53 -18.90
C ARG A 73 -16.02 -5.35 -18.46
N LEU A 74 -15.65 -4.65 -17.39
CA LEU A 74 -16.39 -3.46 -16.92
C LEU A 74 -16.42 -2.34 -17.97
N GLU A 75 -15.30 -2.13 -18.68
CA GLU A 75 -15.23 -1.14 -19.76
C GLU A 75 -16.16 -1.50 -20.93
N SER A 76 -16.34 -2.79 -21.21
CA SER A 76 -17.19 -3.29 -22.30
C SER A 76 -18.70 -3.27 -22.02
N ILE A 77 -19.13 -3.15 -20.75
CA ILE A 77 -20.54 -3.11 -20.37
C ILE A 77 -21.21 -1.88 -21.01
N ARG A 78 -22.29 -2.08 -21.75
CA ARG A 78 -23.06 -0.97 -22.33
C ARG A 78 -23.96 -0.33 -21.29
N GLU A 79 -24.50 0.84 -21.64
CA GLU A 79 -25.53 1.46 -20.81
C GLU A 79 -26.74 0.51 -20.67
N ASN A 80 -27.28 0.42 -19.46
CA ASN A 80 -28.37 -0.49 -19.10
C ASN A 80 -28.08 -2.00 -19.22
N GLU A 81 -26.81 -2.41 -19.32
CA GLU A 81 -26.41 -3.81 -19.22
C GLU A 81 -25.84 -4.13 -17.82
N PRO A 82 -26.19 -5.29 -17.23
CA PRO A 82 -25.64 -5.71 -15.94
C PRO A 82 -24.25 -6.33 -16.08
N LEU A 83 -23.46 -6.33 -14.99
CA LEU A 83 -22.36 -7.28 -14.82
C LEU A 83 -22.92 -8.62 -14.33
N ASN A 84 -23.54 -9.39 -15.22
CA ASN A 84 -24.04 -10.73 -14.91
C ASN A 84 -22.90 -11.78 -15.01
N PHE A 85 -21.89 -11.64 -14.15
CA PHE A 85 -20.73 -12.52 -14.13
C PHE A 85 -20.21 -12.67 -12.70
N TYR A 86 -20.00 -13.90 -12.27
CA TYR A 86 -19.40 -14.20 -10.97
C TYR A 86 -17.88 -14.02 -11.02
N TYR A 87 -17.35 -13.13 -10.18
CA TYR A 87 -15.91 -12.89 -10.10
C TYR A 87 -15.29 -13.53 -8.85
N PRO A 88 -14.39 -14.53 -9.00
CA PRO A 88 -13.76 -15.19 -7.85
C PRO A 88 -12.74 -14.26 -7.15
N LEU A 89 -12.98 -13.97 -5.86
CA LEU A 89 -12.16 -13.08 -5.03
C LEU A 89 -11.53 -13.81 -3.85
N VAL A 90 -10.69 -14.80 -4.13
CA VAL A 90 -10.19 -15.77 -3.12
C VAL A 90 -8.84 -15.37 -2.52
N SER A 91 -8.01 -14.61 -3.24
CA SER A 91 -6.63 -14.34 -2.81
C SER A 91 -6.42 -12.92 -2.26
N ASP A 92 -5.51 -12.80 -1.30
CA ASP A 92 -5.00 -11.52 -0.80
C ASP A 92 -3.86 -11.04 -1.70
N PHE A 93 -4.12 -10.01 -2.50
CA PHE A 93 -3.18 -9.46 -3.47
C PHE A 93 -2.39 -8.26 -2.94
N PHE A 94 -2.64 -7.80 -1.71
CA PHE A 94 -2.08 -6.56 -1.16
C PHE A 94 -1.09 -6.82 -0.01
N SER A 95 -0.25 -7.85 -0.13
CA SER A 95 0.64 -8.32 0.93
C SER A 95 1.75 -7.32 1.30
N VAL A 96 2.29 -6.58 0.33
CA VAL A 96 3.29 -5.52 0.56
C VAL A 96 2.65 -4.40 1.37
N TYR A 97 1.51 -3.86 0.93
CA TYR A 97 0.83 -2.81 1.66
C TYR A 97 0.40 -3.24 3.06
N ASN A 98 -0.28 -4.38 3.17
CA ASN A 98 -0.78 -4.88 4.45
C ASN A 98 0.38 -5.18 5.42
N GLY A 99 1.47 -5.79 4.93
CA GLY A 99 2.65 -6.14 5.73
C GLY A 99 3.50 -4.95 6.15
N ASN A 100 3.40 -3.80 5.47
CA ASN A 100 4.27 -2.65 5.69
C ASN A 100 3.52 -1.35 6.08
N THR A 101 2.27 -1.44 6.53
CA THR A 101 1.47 -0.28 6.95
C THR A 101 2.19 0.63 7.97
N PHE A 102 2.99 0.07 8.88
CA PHE A 102 3.81 0.83 9.82
C PHE A 102 4.84 1.73 9.12
N LEU A 103 5.49 1.23 8.06
CA LEU A 103 6.50 1.98 7.31
C LEU A 103 5.88 3.08 6.45
N ILE A 104 4.62 2.93 6.02
CA ILE A 104 3.88 3.99 5.32
C ILE A 104 3.77 5.25 6.18
N GLY A 105 3.59 5.10 7.49
CA GLY A 105 3.57 6.20 8.45
C GLY A 105 4.88 6.99 8.53
N ARG A 106 6.00 6.40 8.08
CA ARG A 106 7.33 7.01 8.08
C ARG A 106 7.68 7.73 6.77
N ILE A 107 6.78 7.71 5.78
CA ILE A 107 6.95 8.48 4.55
C ILE A 107 6.77 9.97 4.90
N ASN A 108 7.82 10.76 4.71
CA ASN A 108 7.82 12.20 5.03
C ASN A 108 6.86 13.01 4.16
N ASP A 109 6.66 12.61 2.91
CA ASP A 109 5.70 13.25 2.00
C ASP A 109 4.26 12.89 2.38
N ASN A 110 3.53 13.88 2.91
CA ASN A 110 2.14 13.74 3.35
C ASN A 110 1.18 13.44 2.22
N ASP A 111 1.39 14.03 1.04
CA ASP A 111 0.51 13.87 -0.10
C ASP A 111 0.71 12.49 -0.73
N LEU A 112 1.97 12.06 -0.89
CA LEU A 112 2.29 10.70 -1.33
C LEU A 112 1.69 9.66 -0.38
N ARG A 113 1.88 9.83 0.93
CA ARG A 113 1.33 8.92 1.94
C ARG A 113 -0.19 8.82 1.85
N LYS A 114 -0.88 9.96 1.76
CA LYS A 114 -2.34 10.01 1.57
C LYS A 114 -2.76 9.35 0.27
N GLN A 115 -2.00 9.55 -0.80
CA GLN A 115 -2.27 8.99 -2.11
C GLN A 115 -2.18 7.45 -2.11
N ILE A 116 -1.14 6.90 -1.48
CA ILE A 116 -0.99 5.46 -1.25
C ILE A 116 -2.22 4.93 -0.52
N ILE A 117 -2.55 5.49 0.66
CA ILE A 117 -3.69 5.04 1.46
C ILE A 117 -4.99 5.10 0.65
N LYS A 118 -5.25 6.22 -0.04
CA LYS A 118 -6.44 6.40 -0.88
C LYS A 118 -6.54 5.34 -1.97
N THR A 119 -5.44 5.05 -2.66
CA THR A 119 -5.40 4.05 -3.73
C THR A 119 -5.81 2.68 -3.20
N TYR A 120 -5.21 2.24 -2.09
CA TYR A 120 -5.56 0.95 -1.49
C TYR A 120 -6.97 0.92 -0.90
N THR A 121 -7.48 2.04 -0.39
CA THR A 121 -8.89 2.15 0.03
C THR A 121 -9.82 1.95 -1.17
N LEU A 122 -9.55 2.59 -2.31
CA LEU A 122 -10.35 2.40 -3.53
C LEU A 122 -10.24 0.97 -4.06
N SER A 123 -9.04 0.38 -4.07
CA SER A 123 -8.83 -1.01 -4.49
C SER A 123 -9.63 -2.00 -3.66
N LYS A 124 -9.59 -1.86 -2.32
CA LYS A 124 -10.35 -2.70 -1.39
C LYS A 124 -11.86 -2.45 -1.53
N GLY A 125 -12.27 -1.19 -1.68
CA GLY A 125 -13.67 -0.85 -1.97
C GLY A 125 -14.18 -1.52 -3.24
N MET A 126 -13.35 -1.60 -4.28
CA MET A 126 -13.71 -2.30 -5.52
C MET A 126 -13.88 -3.81 -5.31
N VAL A 127 -13.03 -4.44 -4.49
CA VAL A 127 -13.18 -5.85 -4.09
C VAL A 127 -14.52 -6.07 -3.40
N ASP A 128 -14.88 -5.22 -2.43
CA ASP A 128 -16.16 -5.31 -1.74
C ASP A 128 -17.33 -5.06 -2.69
N SER A 129 -17.17 -4.14 -3.66
CA SER A 129 -18.18 -3.90 -4.67
C SER A 129 -18.43 -5.12 -5.54
N PHE A 130 -17.38 -5.87 -5.93
CA PHE A 130 -17.55 -7.12 -6.67
C PHE A 130 -18.16 -8.24 -5.84
N ARG A 131 -17.89 -8.32 -4.53
CA ARG A 131 -18.58 -9.28 -3.64
C ARG A 131 -20.09 -9.03 -3.64
N LEU A 132 -20.49 -7.77 -3.49
CA LEU A 132 -21.90 -7.41 -3.58
C LEU A 132 -22.50 -7.72 -4.96
N ASN A 133 -21.76 -7.50 -6.05
CA ASN A 133 -22.22 -7.90 -7.38
C ASN A 133 -22.45 -9.42 -7.47
N ASN A 134 -21.53 -10.23 -6.96
CA ASN A 134 -21.68 -11.69 -6.94
C ASN A 134 -22.95 -12.11 -6.17
N ASP A 135 -23.24 -11.46 -5.03
CA ASP A 135 -24.46 -11.72 -4.28
C ASP A 135 -25.73 -11.36 -5.08
N LEU A 136 -25.69 -10.26 -5.84
CA LEU A 136 -26.79 -9.87 -6.73
C LEU A 136 -26.98 -10.85 -7.89
N VAL A 137 -25.87 -11.34 -8.48
CA VAL A 137 -25.88 -12.39 -9.50
C VAL A 137 -26.55 -13.65 -8.96
N HIS A 138 -26.13 -14.11 -7.77
CA HIS A 138 -26.75 -15.29 -7.15
C HIS A 138 -28.24 -15.12 -6.87
N LYS A 139 -28.69 -13.95 -6.39
CA LYS A 139 -30.12 -13.66 -6.17
C LYS A 139 -30.90 -13.70 -7.48
N PHE A 140 -30.35 -13.13 -8.54
CA PHE A 140 -30.96 -13.18 -9.87
C PHE A 140 -31.04 -14.62 -10.40
N GLU A 141 -29.94 -15.37 -10.38
CA GLU A 141 -29.89 -16.76 -10.84
C GLU A 141 -30.88 -17.65 -10.08
N TYR A 142 -30.96 -17.49 -8.76
CA TYR A 142 -31.90 -18.23 -7.92
C TYR A 142 -33.36 -17.91 -8.26
N ALA A 143 -33.71 -16.62 -8.37
CA ALA A 143 -35.07 -16.21 -8.72
C ALA A 143 -35.46 -16.65 -10.14
N ASN A 144 -34.51 -16.58 -11.09
CA ASN A 144 -34.73 -17.04 -12.46
C ASN A 144 -34.95 -18.55 -12.51
N LYS A 145 -34.12 -19.34 -11.81
CA LYS A 145 -34.29 -20.78 -11.70
C LYS A 145 -35.65 -21.14 -11.09
N LEU A 146 -36.06 -20.47 -10.02
CA LEU A 146 -37.34 -20.72 -9.37
C LEU A 146 -38.53 -20.41 -10.30
N TYR A 147 -38.44 -19.33 -11.09
CA TYR A 147 -39.42 -19.07 -12.14
C TYR A 147 -39.43 -20.16 -13.21
N GLU A 148 -38.27 -20.62 -13.65
CA GLU A 148 -38.17 -21.67 -14.65
C GLU A 148 -38.80 -22.99 -14.18
N GLU A 149 -38.68 -23.32 -12.89
CA GLU A 149 -39.25 -24.53 -12.30
C GLU A 149 -40.76 -24.41 -12.04
N THR A 150 -41.21 -23.27 -11.49
CA THR A 150 -42.59 -23.11 -11.00
C THR A 150 -43.55 -22.49 -12.01
N LYS A 151 -43.01 -21.74 -12.98
CA LYS A 151 -43.74 -20.89 -13.94
C LYS A 151 -44.69 -19.86 -13.30
N GLN A 152 -44.57 -19.56 -12.01
CA GLN A 152 -45.43 -18.57 -11.36
C GLN A 152 -44.95 -17.15 -11.66
N GLU A 153 -45.90 -16.25 -11.94
CA GLU A 153 -45.60 -14.87 -12.30
C GLU A 153 -44.87 -14.11 -11.18
N VAL A 154 -45.14 -14.42 -9.91
CA VAL A 154 -44.45 -13.79 -8.77
C VAL A 154 -42.94 -14.00 -8.83
N HIS A 155 -42.46 -15.19 -9.21
CA HIS A 155 -41.04 -15.50 -9.32
C HIS A 155 -40.39 -14.80 -10.53
N LYS A 156 -41.14 -14.64 -11.62
CA LYS A 156 -40.70 -13.84 -12.76
C LYS A 156 -40.47 -12.38 -12.37
N GLN A 157 -41.41 -11.79 -11.62
CA GLN A 157 -41.28 -10.41 -11.14
C GLN A 157 -40.08 -10.24 -10.20
N HIS A 158 -39.80 -11.22 -9.34
CA HIS A 158 -38.58 -11.22 -8.53
C HIS A 158 -37.29 -11.28 -9.38
N ALA A 159 -37.25 -12.15 -10.41
CA ALA A 159 -36.10 -12.23 -11.30
C ALA A 159 -35.85 -10.91 -12.04
N ILE A 160 -36.91 -10.26 -12.55
CA ILE A 160 -36.84 -8.94 -13.20
C ILE A 160 -36.31 -7.88 -12.22
N ALA A 161 -36.83 -7.85 -10.99
CA ALA A 161 -36.38 -6.90 -9.97
C ALA A 161 -34.89 -7.05 -9.62
N HIS A 162 -34.40 -8.29 -9.48
CA HIS A 162 -32.99 -8.55 -9.24
C HIS A 162 -32.12 -8.20 -10.44
N TYR A 163 -32.59 -8.47 -11.67
CA TYR A 163 -31.89 -8.08 -12.89
C TYR A 163 -31.75 -6.55 -13.02
N ASN A 164 -32.81 -5.81 -12.72
CA ASN A 164 -32.76 -4.33 -12.69
C ASN A 164 -31.81 -3.80 -11.60
N SER A 165 -31.68 -4.52 -10.49
CA SER A 165 -30.71 -4.19 -9.44
C SER A 165 -29.28 -4.38 -9.93
N LEU A 166 -29.00 -5.45 -10.69
CA LEU A 166 -27.71 -5.67 -11.34
C LEU A 166 -27.38 -4.58 -12.37
N ILE A 167 -28.36 -4.16 -13.19
CA ILE A 167 -28.16 -3.05 -14.14
C ILE A 167 -27.77 -1.77 -13.41
N SER A 168 -28.55 -1.40 -12.38
CA SER A 168 -28.31 -0.18 -11.61
C SER A 168 -26.94 -0.21 -10.94
N TYR A 169 -26.54 -1.37 -10.41
CA TYR A 169 -25.27 -1.52 -9.71
C TYR A 169 -24.06 -1.59 -10.64
N ALA A 170 -24.23 -2.07 -11.88
CA ALA A 170 -23.18 -2.06 -12.90
C ALA A 170 -22.68 -0.62 -13.20
N ALA A 171 -23.56 0.38 -13.17
CA ALA A 171 -23.16 1.77 -13.32
C ALA A 171 -22.21 2.24 -12.19
N THR A 172 -22.52 1.88 -10.94
CA THR A 172 -21.66 2.15 -9.78
C THR A 172 -20.31 1.46 -9.90
N LEU A 173 -20.28 0.21 -10.38
CA LEU A 173 -19.03 -0.52 -10.63
C LEU A 173 -18.17 0.17 -11.71
N LYS A 174 -18.77 0.66 -12.79
CA LYS A 174 -18.03 1.41 -13.82
C LYS A 174 -17.46 2.72 -13.28
N GLN A 175 -18.22 3.43 -12.45
CA GLN A 175 -17.73 4.65 -11.79
C GLN A 175 -16.55 4.34 -10.84
N GLY A 176 -16.69 3.30 -10.00
CA GLY A 176 -15.64 2.84 -9.09
C GLY A 176 -14.37 2.42 -9.85
N HIS A 177 -14.52 1.67 -10.93
CA HIS A 177 -13.42 1.29 -11.82
C HIS A 177 -12.70 2.52 -12.40
N GLY A 178 -13.44 3.50 -12.92
CA GLY A 178 -12.85 4.71 -13.50
C GLY A 178 -12.07 5.54 -12.45
N ALA A 179 -12.62 5.67 -11.25
CA ALA A 179 -11.96 6.35 -10.14
C ALA A 179 -10.68 5.61 -9.70
N LEU A 180 -10.76 4.30 -9.55
CA LEU A 180 -9.62 3.45 -9.19
C LEU A 180 -8.51 3.51 -10.22
N LYS A 181 -8.84 3.33 -11.51
CA LYS A 181 -7.90 3.39 -12.64
C LYS A 181 -7.17 4.73 -12.67
N SER A 182 -7.90 5.82 -12.53
CA SER A 182 -7.32 7.17 -12.52
C SER A 182 -6.36 7.36 -11.34
N GLU A 183 -6.73 6.89 -10.15
CA GLU A 183 -5.90 7.02 -8.95
C GLU A 183 -4.63 6.15 -9.02
N ILE A 184 -4.73 4.90 -9.50
CA ILE A 184 -3.58 4.01 -9.69
C ILE A 184 -2.57 4.67 -10.63
N PHE A 185 -3.00 5.17 -11.79
CA PHE A 185 -2.08 5.83 -12.73
C PHE A 185 -1.47 7.10 -12.15
N ALA A 186 -2.24 7.87 -11.37
CA ALA A 186 -1.71 9.04 -10.68
C ALA A 186 -0.63 8.64 -9.67
N LEU A 187 -0.86 7.61 -8.86
CA LEU A 187 0.09 7.13 -7.86
C LEU A 187 1.34 6.54 -8.50
N LEU A 188 1.22 5.67 -9.51
CA LEU A 188 2.38 5.12 -10.23
C LEU A 188 3.26 6.24 -10.80
N ARG A 189 2.65 7.30 -11.34
CA ARG A 189 3.38 8.48 -11.80
C ARG A 189 4.08 9.22 -10.65
N THR A 190 3.40 9.40 -9.51
CA THR A 190 3.99 10.04 -8.33
C THR A 190 5.17 9.22 -7.78
N LEU A 191 5.05 7.90 -7.74
CA LEU A 191 6.12 6.99 -7.30
C LEU A 191 7.36 7.12 -8.18
N ARG A 192 7.18 7.12 -9.52
CA ARG A 192 8.29 7.33 -10.48
C ARG A 192 8.98 8.69 -10.28
N LYS A 193 8.22 9.75 -9.99
CA LYS A 193 8.80 11.07 -9.66
C LYS A 193 9.62 11.07 -8.36
N ASN A 194 9.31 10.17 -7.44
CA ASN A 194 10.01 10.00 -6.17
C ASN A 194 11.22 9.05 -6.26
N GLY A 195 11.70 8.73 -7.47
CA GLY A 195 12.90 7.92 -7.68
C GLY A 195 12.65 6.40 -7.66
N VAL A 196 11.39 5.97 -7.72
CA VAL A 196 11.06 4.55 -7.97
C VAL A 196 11.39 4.24 -9.44
N LEU A 197 12.04 3.09 -9.69
CA LEU A 197 12.63 2.69 -10.98
C LEU A 197 13.85 3.51 -11.48
N SER A 198 14.31 4.53 -10.75
CA SER A 198 15.66 5.03 -11.01
C SER A 198 16.63 4.07 -10.33
N GLU A 199 17.20 3.14 -11.10
CA GLU A 199 18.39 2.43 -10.61
C GLU A 199 19.39 3.51 -10.15
N LEU A 200 19.81 3.44 -8.89
CA LEU A 200 21.00 4.15 -8.45
C LEU A 200 22.11 3.65 -9.36
N ALA A 201 22.43 4.45 -10.39
CA ALA A 201 23.60 4.24 -11.22
C ALA A 201 24.77 4.04 -10.26
N LYS A 202 25.28 2.80 -10.23
CA LYS A 202 26.45 2.42 -9.44
C LYS A 202 27.65 3.25 -9.84
#